data_AF-A0A845GZ29-F1
#
_entry.id   AF-A0A845GZ29-F1
#
_cell.length_a   1.000
_cell.length_b   1.000
_cell.length_c   1.000
_cell.angle_alpha   90.00
_cell.angle_beta   90.00
_cell.angle_gamma   90.00
#
_symmetry.space_group_name_H-M   'P 1'
#
loop_
_entity.id
_entity.type
_entity.pdbx_description
1 polymer ?
#
loop_
_entity_poly.entity_id
_entity_poly.type
_entity_poly.pdbx_seq_one_letter_code
_entity_poly.pdbx_strand_id
1 'polypeptide(L)'
;LALYAPPHAAVAALPVKNGQNVAAGQPLLRLSSPELELREGETGARQDVLAWQSASAGLDAGSRKDWQVLNDQLAYASAEHATVGADLQRYRPVAPYAGVLVDVDPDLRPGAWLKGQEYLGALVAAGRWQVVAYVDEEAVRRIRQGDRALFIADGLAGPAVRLTVASIDRDASRTLGEPELASLFGGDVLVREKNGVFYPEHAVYRVVLDASAELPATSPAWRGRVAIEGRWEEPAL
;
A
#
# COMPACT_ATOMS: atom_id res chain seq x y z
N LEU A 1 0.04 3.98 -1.79
CA LEU A 1 -0.04 2.50 -1.92
C LEU A 1 1.07 2.04 -2.86
N ALA A 2 2.03 1.26 -2.36
CA ALA A 2 3.05 0.64 -3.21
C ALA A 2 2.49 -0.61 -3.92
N LEU A 3 2.86 -0.80 -5.18
CA LEU A 3 2.48 -1.95 -5.99
C LEU A 3 3.69 -2.86 -6.16
N TYR A 4 3.49 -4.14 -5.91
CA TYR A 4 4.52 -5.16 -6.07
C TYR A 4 4.04 -6.27 -6.98
N ALA A 5 4.96 -6.82 -7.77
CA ALA A 5 4.69 -7.94 -8.65
C ALA A 5 4.42 -9.22 -7.84
N PRO A 6 3.32 -9.95 -8.11
CA PRO A 6 3.15 -11.31 -7.64
C PRO A 6 4.18 -12.25 -8.32
N PRO A 7 4.39 -13.46 -7.78
CA PRO A 7 5.33 -14.42 -8.37
C PRO A 7 4.91 -14.84 -9.79
N HIS A 8 5.88 -15.20 -10.63
CA HIS A 8 5.66 -15.70 -12.00
C HIS A 8 4.70 -14.85 -12.83
N ALA A 9 4.83 -13.53 -12.73
CA ALA A 9 3.98 -12.57 -13.41
C ALA A 9 4.62 -12.05 -14.70
N ALA A 10 3.82 -11.88 -15.74
CA ALA A 10 4.16 -11.12 -16.93
C ALA A 10 3.20 -9.95 -17.08
N VAL A 11 3.67 -8.84 -17.65
CA VAL A 11 2.82 -7.68 -17.91
C VAL A 11 1.89 -7.98 -19.09
N ALA A 12 0.59 -8.08 -18.85
CA ALA A 12 -0.39 -8.27 -19.92
C ALA A 12 -0.82 -6.92 -20.53
N ALA A 13 -1.05 -5.90 -19.69
CA ALA A 13 -1.40 -4.56 -20.13
C ALA A 13 -1.06 -3.49 -19.09
N LEU A 14 -0.71 -2.31 -19.57
CA LEU A 14 -0.46 -1.10 -18.77
C LEU A 14 -1.48 -0.01 -19.19
N PRO A 15 -2.71 -0.06 -18.68
CA PRO A 15 -3.76 0.89 -19.04
C PRO A 15 -3.51 2.31 -18.51
N VAL A 16 -2.68 2.43 -17.46
CA VAL A 16 -2.36 3.70 -16.79
C VAL A 16 -0.87 4.00 -16.99
N LYS A 17 -0.55 5.23 -17.40
CA LYS A 17 0.83 5.70 -17.56
C LYS A 17 1.36 6.31 -16.26
N ASN A 18 2.69 6.38 -16.15
CA ASN A 18 3.35 7.13 -15.10
C ASN A 18 2.87 8.60 -15.08
N GLY A 19 2.53 9.12 -13.91
CA GLY A 19 1.99 10.47 -13.70
C GLY A 19 0.51 10.65 -14.06
N GLN A 20 -0.21 9.59 -14.44
CA GLN A 20 -1.63 9.69 -14.82
C GLN A 20 -2.56 9.59 -13.60
N ASN A 21 -3.61 10.43 -13.60
CA ASN A 21 -4.68 10.34 -12.61
C ASN A 21 -5.54 9.08 -12.84
N VAL A 22 -5.90 8.43 -11.74
CA VAL A 22 -6.77 7.26 -11.69
C VAL A 22 -7.92 7.48 -10.72
N ALA A 23 -9.09 6.94 -11.07
CA ALA A 23 -10.26 6.91 -10.19
C ALA A 23 -10.22 5.70 -9.25
N ALA A 24 -10.94 5.77 -8.14
CA ALA A 24 -11.16 4.61 -7.28
C ALA A 24 -11.85 3.48 -8.08
N GLY A 25 -11.38 2.24 -7.89
CA GLY A 25 -11.82 1.06 -8.62
C GLY A 25 -11.20 0.88 -10.00
N GLN A 26 -10.41 1.84 -10.50
CA GLN A 26 -9.79 1.74 -11.82
C GLN A 26 -8.65 0.70 -11.80
N PRO A 27 -8.57 -0.23 -12.77
CA PRO A 27 -7.43 -1.14 -12.91
C PRO A 27 -6.14 -0.36 -13.19
N LEU A 28 -5.11 -0.60 -12.37
CA LEU A 28 -3.82 0.08 -12.48
C LEU A 28 -2.94 -0.59 -13.53
N LEU A 29 -2.86 -1.92 -13.45
CA LEU A 29 -2.08 -2.77 -14.35
C LEU A 29 -2.75 -4.14 -14.45
N ARG A 30 -2.48 -4.84 -15.55
CA ARG A 30 -2.93 -6.21 -15.76
C ARG A 30 -1.70 -7.09 -15.92
N LEU A 31 -1.60 -8.08 -15.06
CA LEU A 31 -0.59 -9.11 -15.12
C LEU A 31 -1.24 -10.43 -15.56
N SER A 32 -0.44 -11.28 -16.16
CA SER A 32 -0.78 -12.66 -16.49
C SER A 32 0.21 -13.61 -15.82
N SER A 33 -0.25 -14.83 -15.59
CA SER A 33 0.61 -15.94 -15.18
C SER A 33 0.09 -17.20 -15.88
N PRO A 34 0.89 -17.82 -16.76
CA PRO A 34 0.46 -19.02 -17.47
C PRO A 34 0.05 -20.16 -16.53
N GLU A 35 0.73 -20.29 -15.38
CA GLU A 35 0.40 -21.30 -14.37
C GLU A 35 -0.96 -21.03 -13.72
N LEU A 36 -1.24 -19.76 -13.39
CA LEU A 36 -2.51 -19.39 -12.78
C LEU A 36 -3.68 -19.49 -13.77
N GLU A 37 -3.45 -19.15 -15.03
CA GLU A 37 -4.42 -19.32 -16.12
C GLU A 37 -4.76 -20.81 -16.35
N LEU A 38 -3.74 -21.69 -16.34
CA LEU A 38 -3.96 -23.13 -16.43
C LEU A 38 -4.79 -23.64 -15.25
N ARG A 39 -4.44 -23.22 -14.02
CA ARG A 39 -5.13 -23.66 -12.80
C ARG A 39 -6.59 -23.17 -12.76
N GLU A 40 -6.86 -21.98 -13.26
CA GLU A 40 -8.24 -21.48 -13.39
C GLU A 40 -9.05 -22.33 -14.36
N GLY A 41 -8.50 -22.65 -15.52
CA GLY A 41 -9.16 -23.54 -16.48
C GLY A 41 -9.44 -24.94 -15.94
N GLU A 42 -8.48 -25.57 -15.24
CA GLU A 42 -8.65 -26.90 -14.66
C GLU A 42 -9.72 -26.95 -13.56
N THR A 43 -9.69 -25.97 -12.65
CA THR A 43 -10.64 -25.91 -11.53
C THR A 43 -12.05 -25.52 -12.00
N GLY A 44 -12.16 -24.61 -12.98
CA GLY A 44 -13.42 -24.26 -13.63
C GLY A 44 -14.05 -25.46 -14.36
N ALA A 45 -13.27 -26.18 -15.18
CA ALA A 45 -13.76 -27.37 -15.88
C ALA A 45 -14.23 -28.47 -14.91
N ARG A 46 -13.49 -28.71 -13.82
CA ARG A 46 -13.90 -29.65 -12.77
C ARG A 46 -15.22 -29.23 -12.12
N GLN A 47 -15.37 -27.95 -11.79
CA GLN A 47 -16.60 -27.41 -11.22
C GLN A 47 -17.79 -27.62 -12.18
N ASP A 48 -17.62 -27.33 -13.47
CA ASP A 48 -18.68 -27.47 -14.48
C ASP A 48 -19.14 -28.93 -14.65
N VAL A 49 -18.20 -29.87 -14.68
CA VAL A 49 -18.51 -31.30 -14.75
C VAL A 49 -19.31 -31.75 -13.52
N LEU A 50 -18.89 -31.38 -12.31
CA LEU A 50 -19.59 -31.74 -11.08
C LEU A 50 -20.96 -31.05 -10.98
N ALA A 51 -21.07 -29.81 -11.45
CA ALA A 51 -22.33 -29.08 -11.48
C ALA A 51 -23.34 -29.77 -12.41
N TRP A 52 -22.90 -30.18 -13.60
CA TRP A 52 -23.74 -30.91 -14.55
C TRP A 52 -24.18 -32.28 -14.00
N GLN A 53 -23.27 -33.03 -13.36
CA GLN A 53 -23.59 -34.30 -12.72
C GLN A 53 -24.59 -34.11 -11.57
N SER A 54 -24.39 -33.11 -10.71
CA SER A 54 -25.27 -32.81 -9.56
C SER A 54 -26.68 -32.46 -10.01
N ALA A 55 -26.81 -31.63 -11.05
CA ALA A 55 -28.08 -31.26 -11.64
C ALA A 55 -28.83 -32.46 -12.24
N SER A 56 -28.11 -33.41 -12.82
CA SER A 56 -28.68 -34.62 -13.43
C SER A 56 -29.12 -35.67 -12.38
N ALA A 57 -28.43 -35.74 -11.24
CA ALA A 57 -28.71 -36.71 -10.17
C ALA A 57 -29.96 -36.38 -9.33
N GLY A 58 -30.44 -35.13 -9.33
CA GLY A 58 -31.62 -34.70 -8.57
C GLY A 58 -32.96 -35.26 -9.05
N LEU A 59 -32.99 -36.02 -10.15
CA LEU A 59 -34.20 -36.55 -10.78
C LEU A 59 -34.57 -37.98 -10.33
N ASP A 60 -33.72 -38.66 -9.55
CA ASP A 60 -33.94 -40.06 -9.13
C ASP A 60 -34.10 -40.19 -7.59
N ALA A 61 -35.27 -40.66 -7.15
CA ALA A 61 -35.67 -40.67 -5.74
C ALA A 61 -34.93 -41.70 -4.85
N GLY A 62 -34.21 -42.65 -5.45
CA GLY A 62 -33.44 -43.70 -4.77
C GLY A 62 -32.03 -43.28 -4.33
N SER A 63 -31.49 -42.20 -4.88
CA SER A 63 -30.03 -41.92 -4.86
C SER A 63 -29.60 -40.79 -3.91
N ARG A 64 -30.33 -40.57 -2.80
CA ARG A 64 -30.06 -39.45 -1.88
C ARG A 64 -28.63 -39.40 -1.33
N LYS A 65 -28.02 -40.55 -1.06
CA LYS A 65 -26.63 -40.61 -0.56
C LYS A 65 -25.64 -40.19 -1.65
N ASP A 66 -25.86 -40.62 -2.89
CA ASP A 66 -25.01 -40.26 -4.03
C ASP A 66 -25.17 -38.77 -4.38
N TRP A 67 -26.40 -38.25 -4.26
CA TRP A 67 -26.67 -36.81 -4.42
C TRP A 67 -25.94 -35.96 -3.36
N GLN A 68 -25.93 -36.40 -2.10
CA GLN A 68 -25.22 -35.70 -1.03
C GLN A 68 -23.70 -35.69 -1.26
N VAL A 69 -23.12 -36.84 -1.62
CA VAL A 69 -21.68 -36.93 -1.94
C VAL A 69 -21.31 -36.02 -3.11
N LEU A 70 -22.14 -35.99 -4.15
CA LEU A 70 -21.91 -35.18 -5.34
C LEU A 70 -22.04 -33.68 -5.06
N ASN A 71 -22.98 -33.29 -4.19
CA ASN A 71 -23.11 -31.91 -3.73
C ASN A 71 -21.92 -31.47 -2.87
N ASP A 72 -21.42 -32.35 -1.99
CA ASP A 72 -20.21 -32.08 -1.19
C ASP A 72 -18.97 -31.92 -2.09
N GLN A 73 -18.84 -32.75 -3.13
CA GLN A 73 -17.77 -32.62 -4.13
C GLN A 73 -17.88 -31.33 -4.93
N LEU A 74 -19.09 -30.93 -5.34
CA LEU A 74 -19.32 -29.67 -6.03
C LEU A 74 -18.97 -28.47 -5.14
N ALA A 75 -19.36 -28.50 -3.86
CA ALA A 75 -19.03 -27.46 -2.90
C ALA A 75 -17.50 -27.33 -2.73
N TYR A 76 -16.79 -28.45 -2.64
CA TYR A 76 -15.33 -28.46 -2.59
C TYR A 76 -14.69 -27.87 -3.86
N ALA A 77 -15.13 -28.30 -5.05
CA ALA A 77 -14.61 -27.80 -6.32
C ALA A 77 -14.90 -26.30 -6.51
N SER A 78 -16.08 -25.83 -6.07
CA SER A 78 -16.43 -24.41 -6.08
C SER A 78 -15.52 -23.57 -5.17
N ALA A 79 -15.21 -24.07 -3.97
CA ALA A 79 -14.28 -23.41 -3.06
C ALA A 79 -12.85 -23.36 -3.62
N GLU A 80 -12.41 -24.43 -4.29
CA GLU A 80 -11.11 -24.49 -4.98
C GLU A 80 -11.03 -23.44 -6.10
N HIS A 81 -12.04 -23.39 -6.97
CA HIS A 81 -12.11 -22.39 -8.06
C HIS A 81 -12.21 -20.96 -7.53
N ALA A 82 -12.98 -20.72 -6.46
CA ALA A 82 -13.06 -19.41 -5.81
C ALA A 82 -11.72 -18.95 -5.24
N THR A 83 -10.91 -19.88 -4.72
CA THR A 83 -9.55 -19.59 -4.21
C THR A 83 -8.64 -19.12 -5.36
N VAL A 84 -8.67 -19.82 -6.50
CA VAL A 84 -7.92 -19.41 -7.70
C VAL A 84 -8.40 -18.06 -8.23
N GLY A 85 -9.72 -17.81 -8.21
CA GLY A 85 -10.30 -16.52 -8.57
C GLY A 85 -9.83 -15.38 -7.67
N ALA A 86 -9.65 -15.63 -6.37
CA ALA A 86 -9.08 -14.65 -5.43
C ALA A 86 -7.60 -14.36 -5.74
N ASP A 87 -6.81 -15.39 -6.08
CA ASP A 87 -5.42 -15.21 -6.49
C ASP A 87 -5.32 -14.37 -7.78
N LEU A 88 -6.22 -14.57 -8.75
CA LEU A 88 -6.27 -13.78 -9.99
C LEU A 88 -6.49 -12.28 -9.74
N GLN A 89 -7.18 -11.89 -8.67
CA GLN A 89 -7.35 -10.48 -8.33
C GLN A 89 -6.01 -9.81 -7.98
N ARG A 90 -5.03 -10.57 -7.45
CA ARG A 90 -3.67 -10.05 -7.16
C ARG A 90 -2.90 -9.69 -8.43
N TYR A 91 -3.25 -10.31 -9.56
CA TYR A 91 -2.68 -10.01 -10.88
C TYR A 91 -3.42 -8.87 -11.59
N ARG A 92 -4.49 -8.33 -10.99
CA ARG A 92 -5.27 -7.21 -11.51
C ARG A 92 -5.49 -6.16 -10.43
N PRO A 93 -4.42 -5.56 -9.88
CA PRO A 93 -4.56 -4.56 -8.84
C PRO A 93 -5.39 -3.37 -9.33
N VAL A 94 -6.42 -3.05 -8.56
CA VAL A 94 -7.29 -1.88 -8.76
C VAL A 94 -6.93 -0.79 -7.76
N ALA A 95 -7.15 0.46 -8.15
CA ALA A 95 -6.95 1.61 -7.27
C ALA A 95 -7.96 1.59 -6.11
N PRO A 96 -7.55 1.50 -4.83
CA PRO A 96 -8.49 1.56 -3.71
C PRO A 96 -9.09 2.96 -3.50
N TYR A 97 -8.43 4.00 -4.02
CA TYR A 97 -8.85 5.40 -3.95
C TYR A 97 -8.42 6.16 -5.21
N ALA A 98 -8.99 7.34 -5.43
CA ALA A 98 -8.57 8.21 -6.53
C ALA A 98 -7.19 8.84 -6.25
N GLY A 99 -6.33 8.89 -7.25
CA GLY A 99 -4.94 9.29 -7.07
C GLY A 99 -4.14 9.42 -8.36
N VAL A 100 -2.82 9.49 -8.24
CA VAL A 100 -1.87 9.53 -9.36
C VAL A 100 -0.90 8.35 -9.22
N LEU A 101 -0.73 7.60 -10.30
CA LEU A 101 0.23 6.49 -10.35
C LEU A 101 1.62 7.03 -10.70
N VAL A 102 2.62 6.81 -9.85
CA VAL A 102 4.00 7.28 -10.01
C VAL A 102 5.04 6.18 -9.84
N ASP A 103 6.30 6.50 -10.16
CA ASP A 103 7.47 5.61 -10.16
C ASP A 103 7.29 4.32 -10.98
N VAL A 104 6.45 4.38 -12.01
CA VAL A 104 6.35 3.26 -12.96
C VAL A 104 7.57 3.30 -13.86
N ASP A 105 8.29 2.18 -13.94
CA ASP A 105 9.46 2.04 -14.79
C ASP A 105 9.11 2.40 -16.26
N PRO A 106 9.79 3.39 -16.86
CA PRO A 106 9.53 3.80 -18.24
C PRO A 106 9.86 2.71 -19.26
N ASP A 107 10.62 1.68 -18.93
CA ASP A 107 10.94 0.54 -19.79
C ASP A 107 9.96 -0.62 -19.63
N LEU A 108 9.02 -0.53 -18.69
CA LEU A 108 7.99 -1.56 -18.50
C LEU A 108 7.07 -1.62 -19.73
N ARG A 109 6.94 -2.81 -20.33
CA ARG A 109 6.13 -3.05 -21.53
C ARG A 109 5.27 -4.30 -21.38
N PRO A 110 4.11 -4.37 -22.07
CA PRO A 110 3.39 -5.62 -22.23
C PRO A 110 4.31 -6.73 -22.78
N GLY A 111 4.21 -7.93 -22.22
CA GLY A 111 5.06 -9.08 -22.50
C GLY A 111 6.30 -9.21 -21.60
N ALA A 112 6.63 -8.18 -20.81
CA ALA A 112 7.78 -8.23 -19.90
C ALA A 112 7.51 -9.18 -18.73
N TRP A 113 8.49 -10.03 -18.40
CA TRP A 113 8.46 -10.89 -17.22
C TRP A 113 8.97 -10.13 -16.00
N LEU A 114 8.25 -10.29 -14.88
CA LEU A 114 8.54 -9.65 -13.60
C LEU A 114 9.10 -10.65 -12.62
N LYS A 115 10.00 -10.19 -11.76
CA LYS A 115 10.44 -10.95 -10.57
C LYS A 115 9.37 -10.84 -9.49
N GLY A 116 9.22 -11.90 -8.68
CA GLY A 116 8.35 -11.83 -7.51
C GLY A 116 8.82 -10.74 -6.55
N GLN A 117 7.88 -9.95 -6.02
CA GLN A 117 8.13 -8.79 -5.14
C GLN A 117 8.89 -7.62 -5.80
N GLU A 118 8.94 -7.58 -7.13
CA GLU A 118 9.47 -6.41 -7.84
C GLU A 118 8.56 -5.20 -7.67
N TYR A 119 9.14 -4.02 -7.39
CA TYR A 119 8.39 -2.78 -7.23
C TYR A 119 7.92 -2.27 -8.59
N LEU A 120 6.60 -2.05 -8.74
CA LEU A 120 5.97 -1.66 -10.01
C LEU A 120 5.57 -0.18 -10.04
N GLY A 121 5.69 0.52 -8.92
CA GLY A 121 5.29 1.92 -8.73
C GLY A 121 4.39 2.11 -7.51
N ALA A 122 3.92 3.34 -7.33
CA ALA A 122 3.05 3.70 -6.22
C ALA A 122 1.85 4.54 -6.67
N LEU A 123 0.68 4.22 -6.11
CA LEU A 123 -0.49 5.07 -6.22
C LEU A 123 -0.51 6.07 -5.05
N VAL A 124 -0.35 7.35 -5.37
CA VAL A 124 -0.40 8.46 -4.42
C VAL A 124 -1.81 9.05 -4.42
N ALA A 125 -2.43 9.22 -3.26
CA ALA A 125 -3.78 9.77 -3.18
C ALA A 125 -3.80 11.22 -3.67
N ALA A 126 -4.88 11.61 -4.36
CA ALA A 126 -5.11 13.01 -4.67
C ALA A 126 -5.55 13.71 -3.37
N GLY A 127 -4.75 14.64 -2.85
CA GLY A 127 -5.05 15.29 -1.57
C GLY A 127 -3.96 16.22 -1.08
N ARG A 128 -4.14 16.71 0.14
CA ARG A 128 -3.14 17.52 0.82
C ARG A 128 -1.98 16.63 1.23
N TRP A 129 -0.78 17.09 0.92
CA TRP A 129 0.44 16.45 1.36
C TRP A 129 0.54 16.51 2.88
N GLN A 130 0.97 15.41 3.48
CA GLN A 130 1.22 15.34 4.91
C GLN A 130 2.71 15.17 5.17
N VAL A 131 3.18 15.82 6.22
CA VAL A 131 4.53 15.64 6.73
C VAL A 131 4.41 14.98 8.09
N VAL A 132 5.13 13.88 8.25
CA VAL A 132 5.27 13.19 9.54
C VAL A 132 6.61 13.57 10.13
N ALA A 133 6.59 14.05 11.37
CA ALA A 133 7.77 14.34 12.14
C ALA A 133 7.71 13.60 13.48
N TYR A 134 8.87 13.22 13.99
CA TYR A 134 9.03 12.74 15.35
C TYR A 134 9.82 13.78 16.13
N VAL A 135 9.25 14.22 17.25
CA VAL A 135 9.86 15.23 18.12
C VAL A 135 10.09 14.63 19.50
N ASP A 136 11.08 15.15 20.22
CA ASP A 136 11.34 14.74 21.61
C ASP A 136 10.28 15.29 22.59
N GLU A 137 10.43 14.91 23.86
CA GLU A 137 9.52 15.29 24.93
C GLU A 137 9.52 16.81 25.24
N GLU A 138 10.64 17.51 25.03
CA GLU A 138 10.73 18.95 25.28
C GLU A 138 10.06 19.75 24.14
N ALA A 139 10.27 19.32 22.91
CA ALA A 139 9.65 19.91 21.73
C ALA A 139 8.13 19.68 21.72
N VAL A 140 7.64 18.47 22.00
CA VAL A 140 6.20 18.19 21.97
C VAL A 140 5.41 19.05 22.95
N ARG A 141 6.00 19.39 24.11
CA ARG A 141 5.36 20.25 25.13
C ARG A 141 5.10 21.67 24.65
N ARG A 142 5.89 22.15 23.68
CA ARG A 142 5.81 23.51 23.14
C ARG A 142 4.91 23.64 21.93
N ILE A 143 4.55 22.52 21.29
CA ILE A 143 3.79 22.48 20.04
C ILE A 143 2.31 22.20 20.33
N ARG A 144 1.42 22.79 19.53
CA ARG A 144 -0.03 22.58 19.58
C ARG A 144 -0.59 22.38 18.19
N GLN A 145 -1.74 21.72 18.14
CA GLN A 145 -2.54 21.66 16.92
C GLN A 145 -2.86 23.08 16.43
N GLY A 146 -2.67 23.33 15.13
CA GLY A 146 -2.83 24.64 14.51
C GLY A 146 -1.55 25.49 14.46
N ASP A 147 -0.46 25.07 15.12
CA ASP A 147 0.81 25.81 15.02
C ASP A 147 1.37 25.75 13.59
N ARG A 148 2.05 26.83 13.19
CA ARG A 148 2.64 26.93 11.86
C ARG A 148 3.99 26.23 11.83
N ALA A 149 4.32 25.69 10.68
CA ALA A 149 5.62 25.08 10.46
C ALA A 149 6.12 25.30 9.03
N LEU A 150 7.41 25.07 8.83
CA LEU A 150 8.06 25.10 7.53
C LEU A 150 8.82 23.80 7.33
N PHE A 151 8.49 23.09 6.25
CA PHE A 151 9.27 21.97 5.78
C PHE A 151 10.27 22.40 4.72
N ILE A 152 11.48 21.87 4.81
CA ILE A 152 12.56 22.05 3.85
C ILE A 152 13.06 20.66 3.48
N ALA A 153 12.82 20.22 2.25
CA ALA A 153 13.30 18.94 1.75
C ALA A 153 14.85 18.87 1.72
N ASP A 154 15.37 17.67 1.92
CA ASP A 154 16.79 17.38 1.81
C ASP A 154 17.22 17.44 0.32
N GLY A 155 18.28 18.18 0.03
CA GLY A 155 18.84 18.35 -1.32
C GLY A 155 18.46 19.68 -1.99
N LEU A 156 19.25 20.09 -3.00
CA LEU A 156 19.14 21.40 -3.65
C LEU A 156 17.85 21.64 -4.45
N ALA A 157 17.11 20.59 -4.80
CA ALA A 157 15.94 20.66 -5.68
C ALA A 157 14.59 20.40 -4.97
N GLY A 158 14.62 20.25 -3.64
CA GLY A 158 13.41 19.93 -2.87
C GLY A 158 12.53 21.15 -2.57
N PRO A 159 11.20 20.97 -2.40
CA PRO A 159 10.30 22.09 -2.12
C PRO A 159 10.46 22.60 -0.67
N ALA A 160 10.24 23.90 -0.49
CA ALA A 160 10.00 24.51 0.82
C ALA A 160 8.50 24.76 0.99
N VAL A 161 7.90 24.17 2.02
CA VAL A 161 6.44 24.06 2.11
C VAL A 161 5.97 24.56 3.47
N ARG A 162 5.03 25.49 3.46
CA ARG A 162 4.35 25.93 4.68
C ARG A 162 3.40 24.83 5.13
N LEU A 163 3.45 24.55 6.41
CA LEU A 163 2.71 23.48 7.05
C LEU A 163 1.87 24.04 8.22
N THR A 164 0.88 23.27 8.63
CA THR A 164 0.14 23.50 9.88
C THR A 164 0.03 22.19 10.64
N VAL A 165 0.27 22.22 11.96
CA VAL A 165 0.17 21.02 12.80
C VAL A 165 -1.28 20.52 12.79
N ALA A 166 -1.49 19.33 12.24
CA ALA A 166 -2.78 18.70 12.08
C ALA A 166 -3.13 17.82 13.28
N SER A 167 -2.16 17.03 13.78
CA SER A 167 -2.32 16.22 14.99
C SER A 167 -0.98 15.96 15.67
N ILE A 168 -1.07 15.69 16.98
CA ILE A 168 0.05 15.29 17.84
C ILE A 168 -0.40 14.07 18.60
N ASP A 169 0.35 12.98 18.50
CA ASP A 169 0.07 11.76 19.25
C ASP A 169 0.33 12.02 20.75
N ARG A 170 -0.61 11.55 21.59
CA ARG A 170 -0.55 11.80 23.04
C ARG A 170 0.50 10.95 23.75
N ASP A 171 0.73 9.75 23.24
CA ASP A 171 1.65 8.78 23.81
C ASP A 171 2.94 8.73 22.98
N ALA A 172 4.06 8.47 23.65
CA ALA A 172 5.33 8.26 22.97
C ALA A 172 5.25 7.05 22.04
N SER A 173 5.77 7.19 20.83
CA SER A 173 5.77 6.15 19.81
C SER A 173 6.70 5.00 20.23
N ARG A 174 6.11 3.82 20.40
CA ARG A 174 6.84 2.60 20.79
C ARG A 174 7.69 2.04 19.65
N THR A 175 7.31 2.35 18.41
CA THR A 175 7.95 1.93 17.17
C THR A 175 7.93 3.09 16.18
N LEU A 176 8.97 3.19 15.36
CA LEU A 176 9.04 4.16 14.26
C LEU A 176 8.37 3.57 13.03
N GLY A 177 7.32 4.24 12.52
CA GLY A 177 6.58 3.79 11.34
C GLY A 177 7.26 4.11 10.01
N GLU A 178 8.11 5.14 10.00
CA GLU A 178 8.78 5.71 8.84
C GLU A 178 10.31 5.45 8.94
N PRO A 179 10.82 4.34 8.37
CA PRO A 179 12.23 3.95 8.49
C PRO A 179 13.20 5.04 8.02
N GLU A 180 12.82 5.83 7.03
CA GLU A 180 13.63 6.94 6.49
C GLU A 180 13.99 8.03 7.51
N LEU A 181 13.27 8.11 8.64
CA LEU A 181 13.56 9.04 9.73
C LEU A 181 14.53 8.46 10.78
N ALA A 182 14.83 7.17 10.69
CA ALA A 182 15.80 6.53 11.58
C ALA A 182 17.23 6.95 11.26
N SER A 183 18.07 7.05 12.30
CA SER A 183 19.50 7.35 12.20
C SER A 183 20.26 6.35 11.31
N LEU A 184 19.82 5.08 11.26
CA LEU A 184 20.38 4.06 10.37
C LEU A 184 20.25 4.43 8.88
N PHE A 185 19.22 5.19 8.50
CA PHE A 185 18.98 5.65 7.13
C PHE A 185 19.26 7.15 6.97
N GLY A 186 20.01 7.74 7.90
CA GLY A 186 20.44 9.13 7.85
C GLY A 186 19.37 10.16 8.25
N GLY A 187 18.32 9.74 8.96
CA GLY A 187 17.41 10.63 9.67
C GLY A 187 17.91 10.96 11.08
N ASP A 188 17.12 11.73 11.83
CA ASP A 188 17.53 12.27 13.14
C ASP A 188 17.07 11.40 14.34
N VAL A 189 16.21 10.40 14.11
CA VAL A 189 15.67 9.58 15.20
C VAL A 189 16.60 8.41 15.51
N LEU A 190 17.22 8.42 16.69
CA LEU A 190 18.00 7.28 17.19
C LEU A 190 17.07 6.09 17.47
N VAL A 191 17.29 4.99 16.76
CA VAL A 191 16.53 3.76 16.92
C VAL A 191 17.43 2.54 17.02
N ARG A 192 16.94 1.52 17.72
CA ARG A 192 17.45 0.16 17.68
C ARG A 192 16.55 -0.70 16.78
N GLU A 193 17.14 -1.33 15.78
CA GLU A 193 16.44 -2.25 14.89
C GLU A 193 16.42 -3.67 15.46
N LYS A 194 15.25 -4.33 15.39
CA LYS A 194 15.10 -5.74 15.73
C LYS A 194 14.01 -6.37 14.86
N ASN A 195 14.38 -7.35 14.04
CA ASN A 195 13.49 -8.08 13.13
C ASN A 195 12.73 -7.16 12.15
N GLY A 196 13.39 -6.12 11.64
CA GLY A 196 12.79 -5.12 10.74
C GLY A 196 11.89 -4.10 11.43
N VAL A 197 11.80 -4.12 12.77
CA VAL A 197 11.05 -3.13 13.56
C VAL A 197 12.03 -2.17 14.23
N PHE A 198 11.74 -0.87 14.10
CA PHE A 198 12.58 0.20 14.62
C PHE A 198 12.02 0.71 15.96
N TYR A 199 12.80 0.56 17.03
CA TYR A 199 12.44 1.01 18.38
C TYR A 199 13.24 2.27 18.74
N PRO A 200 12.59 3.43 18.93
CA PRO A 200 13.27 4.64 19.40
C PRO A 200 14.02 4.41 20.72
N GLU A 201 15.23 4.94 20.82
CA GLU A 201 16.02 4.87 22.05
C GLU A 201 15.52 5.84 23.13
N HIS A 202 14.91 6.95 22.71
CA HIS A 202 14.29 7.95 23.56
C HIS A 202 12.81 8.09 23.27
N ALA A 203 12.07 8.70 24.19
CA ALA A 203 10.66 9.00 24.00
C ALA A 203 10.51 10.03 22.86
N VAL A 204 9.88 9.61 21.77
CA VAL A 204 9.56 10.45 20.63
C VAL A 204 8.05 10.47 20.41
N TYR A 205 7.52 11.60 19.99
CA TYR A 205 6.11 11.84 19.77
C TYR A 205 5.89 12.14 18.30
N ARG A 206 4.93 11.42 17.70
CA ARG A 206 4.58 11.59 16.30
C ARG A 206 3.71 12.82 16.13
N VAL A 207 4.14 13.72 15.24
CA VAL A 207 3.43 14.94 14.86
C VAL A 207 3.13 14.87 13.38
N VAL A 208 1.86 15.04 13.02
CA VAL A 208 1.41 15.10 11.63
C VAL A 208 1.09 16.55 11.28
N LEU A 209 1.62 17.01 10.16
CA LEU A 209 1.41 18.36 9.66
C LEU A 209 0.81 18.31 8.24
N ASP A 210 -0.17 19.16 7.98
CA ASP A 210 -0.77 19.30 6.66
C ASP A 210 -0.05 20.41 5.88
N ALA A 211 0.28 20.12 4.63
CA ALA A 211 0.81 21.11 3.70
C ALA A 211 -0.28 22.09 3.25
N SER A 212 0.05 23.37 3.26
CA SER A 212 -0.84 24.42 2.76
C SER A 212 -0.86 24.51 1.23
N ALA A 213 0.11 23.89 0.56
CA ALA A 213 0.27 23.90 -0.90
C ALA A 213 -0.04 22.52 -1.50
N GLU A 214 -0.65 22.51 -2.67
CA GLU A 214 -0.72 21.32 -3.52
C GLU A 214 0.65 21.11 -4.16
N LEU A 215 1.35 20.05 -3.75
CA LEU A 215 2.62 19.66 -4.37
C LEU A 215 2.32 18.69 -5.53
N PRO A 216 3.13 18.72 -6.60
CA PRO A 216 2.99 17.79 -7.69
C PRO A 216 3.15 16.36 -7.19
N ALA A 217 2.28 15.46 -7.64
CA ALA A 217 2.31 14.04 -7.29
C ALA A 217 3.51 13.28 -7.88
N THR A 218 4.49 13.97 -8.48
CA THR A 218 5.57 13.41 -9.31
C THR A 218 6.62 12.63 -8.52
N SER A 219 6.78 12.90 -7.23
CA SER A 219 7.56 12.05 -6.33
C SER A 219 6.62 11.48 -5.28
N PRO A 220 6.81 10.22 -4.84
CA PRO A 220 5.94 9.58 -3.86
C PRO A 220 6.15 10.12 -2.43
N ALA A 221 7.35 10.63 -2.14
CA ALA A 221 7.76 11.10 -0.81
C ALA A 221 8.97 12.04 -0.92
N TRP A 222 9.09 12.93 0.08
CA TRP A 222 10.30 13.72 0.32
C TRP A 222 10.75 13.52 1.77
N ARG A 223 12.06 13.44 1.97
CA ARG A 223 12.68 13.56 3.30
C ARG A 223 13.19 14.98 3.48
N GLY A 224 13.20 15.48 4.70
CA GLY A 224 13.63 16.84 4.98
C GLY A 224 13.56 17.19 6.46
N ARG A 225 13.78 18.46 6.76
CA ARG A 225 13.68 19.02 8.11
C ARG A 225 12.43 19.87 8.25
N VAL A 226 11.83 19.82 9.43
CA VAL A 226 10.66 20.63 9.79
C VAL A 226 11.04 21.57 10.92
N ALA A 227 10.75 22.86 10.75
CA ALA A 227 10.78 23.84 11.83
C ALA A 227 9.33 24.17 12.22
N ILE A 228 8.98 23.95 13.49
CA ILE A 228 7.63 24.20 14.02
C ILE A 228 7.71 25.41 14.96
N GLU A 229 6.77 26.35 14.83
CA GLU A 229 6.63 27.47 15.76
C GLU A 229 6.22 26.93 17.14
N GLY A 230 7.16 26.87 18.08
CA GLY A 230 6.91 26.48 19.46
C GLY A 230 6.65 27.69 20.35
N ARG A 231 5.89 27.48 21.43
CA ARG A 231 5.73 28.51 22.47
C ARG A 231 7.06 28.78 23.18
N TRP A 232 7.27 30.05 23.50
CA TRP A 232 8.43 30.50 24.26
C TRP A 232 8.37 29.98 25.71
N GLU A 233 9.50 29.50 26.21
CA GLU A 233 9.77 29.28 27.63
C GLU A 233 11.05 30.04 28.00
N GLU A 234 11.09 30.60 29.21
CA GLU A 234 12.31 31.24 29.73
C GLU A 234 13.42 30.18 29.85
N PRO A 235 14.65 30.48 29.40
CA PRO A 235 15.77 29.58 29.61
C PRO A 235 15.97 29.41 31.12
N ALA A 236 15.94 28.16 31.60
CA ALA A 236 16.21 27.86 32.99
C ALA A 236 17.61 28.37 33.36
N LEU A 237 17.67 29.21 34.41
CA LEU A 237 18.89 29.75 35.02
C LEU A 237 19.72 28.67 35.72
#